data_AF-A0AAU8NGL1-F1
#
_entry.id   AF-A0AAU8NGL1-F1
#
_cell.length_a   1.000
_cell.length_b   1.000
_cell.length_c   1.000
_cell.angle_alpha   90.00
_cell.angle_beta   90.00
_cell.angle_gamma   90.00
#
_symmetry.space_group_name_H-M   'P 1'
#
loop_
_entity.id
_entity.type
_entity.pdbx_description
1 polymer ?
#
loop_
_entity_poly.entity_id
_entity_poly.type
_entity_poly.pdbx_seq_one_letter_code
_entity_poly.pdbx_strand_id
1 'polypeptide(L)' 'MTLLVPSDLYNRWFTVPVSTPHIEVDYKTMNELMQKLPKGYVFPDPASMVILNEKD' A
#
# COMPACT_ATOMS: atom_id res chain seq x y z
N MET A 1 -19.43 -10.68 -4.72
CA MET A 1 -19.10 -11.05 -3.33
C MET A 1 -17.76 -10.39 -3.03
N THR A 2 -17.74 -9.50 -2.05
CA THR A 2 -16.55 -8.74 -1.66
C THR A 2 -15.75 -9.58 -0.69
N LEU A 3 -14.47 -9.83 -0.97
CA LEU A 3 -13.57 -10.54 -0.06
C LEU A 3 -12.70 -9.50 0.63
N LEU A 4 -12.95 -9.30 1.92
CA LEU A 4 -12.17 -8.41 2.75
C LEU A 4 -10.97 -9.17 3.33
N VAL A 5 -9.78 -8.60 3.19
CA VAL A 5 -8.53 -9.12 3.76
C VAL A 5 -7.85 -8.05 4.61
N PRO A 6 -7.04 -8.43 5.61
CA PRO A 6 -6.25 -7.47 6.36
C PRO A 6 -5.40 -6.60 5.44
N SER A 7 -5.42 -5.29 5.68
CA SER A 7 -4.63 -4.30 4.93
C SER A 7 -3.12 -4.53 4.99
N ASP A 8 -2.64 -5.39 5.90
CA ASP A 8 -1.23 -5.79 5.97
C ASP A 8 -0.72 -6.37 4.64
N LEU A 9 -1.58 -6.98 3.82
CA LEU A 9 -1.22 -7.45 2.47
C LEU A 9 -0.92 -6.29 1.52
N TYR A 10 -1.66 -5.20 1.62
CA TYR A 10 -1.45 -3.95 0.88
C TYR A 10 -0.22 -3.19 1.42
N ASN A 11 -0.04 -3.15 2.73
CA ASN A 11 1.08 -2.43 3.37
C ASN A 11 2.46 -2.96 2.96
N ARG A 12 2.54 -4.23 2.52
CA ARG A 12 3.76 -4.82 1.94
C ARG A 12 4.25 -4.12 0.67
N TRP A 13 3.42 -3.30 0.03
CA TRP A 13 3.82 -2.55 -1.16
C TRP A 13 4.68 -1.32 -0.83
N PHE A 14 4.72 -0.91 0.44
CA PHE A 14 5.54 0.21 0.90
C PHE A 14 6.94 -0.25 1.31
N THR A 15 7.92 0.63 1.14
CA THR A 15 9.31 0.38 1.56
C THR A 15 9.40 0.09 3.06
N VAL A 16 8.57 0.76 3.87
CA VAL A 16 8.43 0.51 5.30
C VAL A 16 6.97 0.12 5.58
N PRO A 17 6.65 -1.19 5.64
CA PRO A 17 5.30 -1.64 5.90
C PRO A 17 4.91 -1.32 7.35
N VAL A 18 3.82 -0.57 7.53
CA VAL A 18 3.20 -0.34 8.83
C VAL A 18 2.06 -1.34 8.98
N SER A 19 2.01 -2.11 10.07
CA SER A 19 0.91 -3.04 10.28
C SER A 19 -0.35 -2.32 10.73
N THR A 20 -1.47 -2.56 10.05
CA THR A 20 -2.77 -1.95 10.36
C THR A 20 -3.86 -3.03 10.40
N PRO A 21 -3.82 -3.94 11.39
CA PRO A 21 -4.69 -5.12 11.43
C PRO A 21 -6.18 -4.81 11.62
N HIS A 22 -6.50 -3.57 12.01
CA HIS A 22 -7.87 -3.07 12.19
C HIS A 22 -8.49 -2.53 10.89
N ILE A 23 -7.72 -2.45 9.79
CA ILE A 23 -8.19 -2.00 8.49
C ILE A 23 -8.27 -3.22 7.57
N GLU A 24 -9.43 -3.37 6.93
CA GLU A 24 -9.66 -4.37 5.90
C GLU A 24 -9.73 -3.72 4.52
N VAL A 25 -9.26 -4.45 3.49
CA VAL A 25 -9.25 -4.00 2.10
C VAL A 25 -9.90 -5.04 1.20
N ASP A 26 -10.55 -4.58 0.12
CA ASP A 26 -11.12 -5.49 -0.88
C ASP A 26 -10.01 -6.16 -1.71
N TYR A 27 -9.97 -7.48 -1.63
CA TYR A 27 -8.95 -8.30 -2.27
C TYR A 27 -8.95 -8.17 -3.79
N LYS A 28 -10.12 -8.06 -4.41
CA LYS A 28 -10.24 -7.97 -5.87
C LYS A 28 -9.64 -6.66 -6.37
N THR A 29 -10.03 -5.54 -5.76
CA THR A 29 -9.52 -4.21 -6.08
C THR A 29 -8.01 -4.14 -5.86
N MET A 30 -7.52 -4.69 -4.74
CA MET A 30 -6.08 -4.76 -4.46
C MET A 30 -5.32 -5.54 -5.55
N ASN A 31 -5.80 -6.73 -5.94
CA ASN A 31 -5.17 -7.50 -7.01
C ASN A 31 -5.17 -6.77 -8.35
N GLU A 32 -6.27 -6.10 -8.72
CA GLU A 32 -6.34 -5.32 -9.95
C GLU A 32 -5.35 -4.15 -9.95
N LEU A 33 -5.15 -3.48 -8.82
CA LEU A 33 -4.13 -2.44 -8.67
C LEU A 33 -2.72 -3.02 -8.82
N MET A 34 -2.44 -4.16 -8.18
CA MET A 34 -1.14 -4.83 -8.26
C MET A 34 -0.76 -5.22 -9.70
N GLN A 35 -1.72 -5.65 -10.51
CA GLN A 35 -1.49 -5.99 -11.92
C GLN A 35 -1.20 -4.77 -12.81
N LYS A 36 -1.65 -3.57 -12.39
CA LYS A 36 -1.43 -2.32 -13.13
C LYS A 36 -0.12 -1.62 -12.75
N LEU A 37 0.48 -1.99 -11.62
CA LEU A 37 1.72 -1.39 -11.16
C LEU A 37 2.92 -1.93 -11.96
N PRO A 38 3.94 -1.10 -12.24
CA PRO A 38 5.17 -1.55 -12.85
C PRO A 38 5.87 -2.60 -11.98
N LYS A 39 6.51 -3.58 -12.60
CA LYS A 39 7.30 -4.60 -11.87
C LYS A 39 8.40 -3.91 -11.06
N GLY A 40 8.44 -4.21 -9.76
CA GLY A 40 9.44 -3.64 -8.83
C GLY A 40 9.11 -2.23 -8.32
N TYR A 41 7.92 -1.70 -8.61
CA TYR A 41 7.46 -0.46 -8.01
C TYR A 41 7.19 -0.66 -6.51
N VAL A 42 7.84 0.15 -5.68
CA VAL A 42 7.65 0.17 -4.23
C VAL A 42 7.20 1.57 -3.84
N PHE A 43 6.16 1.66 -3.00
CA PHE A 43 5.69 2.94 -2.52
C PHE A 43 6.68 3.53 -1.52
N PRO A 44 7.03 4.82 -1.66
CA PRO A 44 7.86 5.50 -0.67
C PRO A 44 7.16 5.45 0.69
N ASP A 45 7.97 5.32 1.74
CA ASP A 45 7.44 5.31 3.10
C ASP A 45 6.83 6.68 3.47
N PRO A 46 5.97 6.74 4.50
CA PRO A 46 5.36 7.98 4.93
C PRO A 46 6.37 9.08 5.31
N ALA A 47 7.56 8.73 5.81
CA ALA A 47 8.61 9.70 6.14
C ALA A 47 9.30 10.25 4.87
N SER A 48 9.52 9.40 3.86
CA SER A 48 9.94 9.81 2.52
C SER A 48 8.93 10.76 1.89
N MET A 49 7.63 10.54 2.11
CA MET A 49 6.58 11.46 1.68
C MET A 49 6.57 12.79 2.47
N VAL A 50 7.00 12.81 3.73
CA VAL A 50 7.17 14.06 4.49
C VAL A 50 8.31 14.89 3.89
N ILE A 51 9.45 14.26 3.58
CA ILE A 51 10.59 14.93 2.94
C ILE A 51 10.21 15.42 1.53
N LEU A 52 9.49 14.60 0.75
CA LEU A 52 9.03 15.00 -0.59
C LEU A 52 8.00 16.13 -0.58
N ASN A 53 7.24 16.29 0.51
CA ASN A 53 6.24 17.35 0.67
C ASN A 53 6.75 18.54 1.48
N GLU A 54 7.98 18.49 2.01
CA GLU A 54 8.65 19.67 2.54
C GLU A 54 8.92 20.62 1.38
N LYS A 55 8.05 21.61 1.23
CA LYS A 55 8.29 22.76 0.37
C LYS A 55 9.36 23.64 1.01
N ASP A 56 10.41 23.95 0.25
CA ASP A 56 11.20 25.17 0.41
C ASP A 56 10.30 26.41 0.47
#